data_AF-A0A3L7TDT2-F1
#
_entry.id   AF-A0A3L7TDT2-F1
#
_cell.length_a   1.000
_cell.length_b   1.000
_cell.length_c   1.000
_cell.angle_alpha   90.00
_cell.angle_beta   90.00
_cell.angle_gamma   90.00
#
_symmetry.space_group_name_H-M   'P 1'
#
loop_
_entity.id
_entity.type
_entity.pdbx_description
1 polymer ?
#
loop_
_entity_poly.entity_id
_entity_poly.type
_entity_poly.pdbx_seq_one_letter_code
_entity_poly.pdbx_strand_id
1 'polypeptide(L)'
;MCLSTMALVRDGELCLSAIERRGRVTLRDPRRFRGVSAERSRRSCHATTHATTHATTLRDLFTVRIAIVSDIHANLAAFEAVRVHAQSVGYDRMVCLGDVVGYGPDPVECVDLVRATCEFTLLGNHDFAAVYEPTNFNPVARSAAFWTRDRLFASMQPDAIKHERAQLARRLAAGEILAETHAILDASLADSKGRVDFLFRISPRQILLDRYICVHGSPSRPVNEYLFPQDAELGTHRLDRNFRLLTLPQADGSERRVSAIVGHTHTPGFMLEESEGVYEWVGLPDTLLGDAVSTGAASWTPTANEMPHGLRFILNPGSVGQPRDGDPRASYVTLELGEGDAQDVFTFHRVEYDIARTQERIFALGRGGAPLADWLAERLAVGQ
;
A
#
# COMPACT_ATOMS: atom_id res chain seq x y z
N MET A 1 9.73 -35.98 -37.99
CA MET A 1 10.56 -35.85 -39.19
C MET A 1 11.43 -34.62 -39.01
N CYS A 2 12.75 -34.84 -39.00
CA CYS A 2 13.86 -34.00 -39.45
C CYS A 2 13.82 -32.46 -39.25
N LEU A 3 14.75 -31.87 -38.48
CA LEU A 3 16.14 -31.49 -38.89
C LEU A 3 16.09 -30.39 -39.98
N SER A 4 16.74 -29.23 -39.93
CA SER A 4 17.89 -28.67 -39.21
C SER A 4 17.84 -27.13 -39.45
N THR A 5 18.54 -26.22 -38.77
CA THR A 5 19.98 -25.97 -38.93
C THR A 5 20.49 -25.01 -37.85
N MET A 6 21.63 -25.39 -37.29
CA MET A 6 22.47 -24.65 -36.34
C MET A 6 23.10 -23.39 -36.95
N ALA A 7 23.43 -22.41 -36.09
CA ALA A 7 24.72 -21.74 -36.12
C ALA A 7 25.10 -21.24 -34.72
N LEU A 8 26.07 -21.92 -34.11
CA LEU A 8 26.90 -21.46 -33.00
C LEU A 8 28.01 -20.56 -33.55
N VAL A 9 28.26 -19.39 -32.96
CA VAL A 9 29.62 -18.85 -32.78
C VAL A 9 29.69 -18.12 -31.43
N ARG A 10 30.74 -18.45 -30.69
CA ARG A 10 31.17 -17.99 -29.37
C ARG A 10 32.03 -16.73 -29.44
N ASP A 11 32.14 -16.10 -28.27
CA ASP A 11 33.25 -15.27 -27.75
C ASP A 11 33.56 -13.92 -28.43
N GLY A 12 33.56 -12.85 -27.62
CA GLY A 12 34.19 -11.58 -27.99
C GLY A 12 33.59 -10.37 -27.29
N GLU A 13 34.31 -9.89 -26.27
CA GLU A 13 34.13 -8.64 -25.54
C GLU A 13 33.76 -7.42 -26.42
N LEU A 14 32.83 -6.57 -25.95
CA LEU A 14 32.76 -5.15 -26.29
C LEU A 14 32.28 -4.38 -25.05
N CYS A 15 33.20 -3.89 -24.22
CA CYS A 15 33.86 -2.57 -24.30
C CYS A 15 33.00 -1.43 -23.71
N LEU A 16 33.26 -1.14 -22.44
CA LEU A 16 32.99 0.13 -21.77
C LEU A 16 33.74 1.26 -22.48
N SER A 17 33.04 2.26 -23.01
CA SER A 17 33.60 3.61 -23.13
C SER A 17 32.54 4.71 -23.14
N ALA A 18 32.71 5.59 -22.15
CA ALA A 18 32.63 7.05 -22.23
C ALA A 18 31.37 7.73 -22.80
N ILE A 19 30.56 8.29 -21.89
CA ILE A 19 30.05 9.66 -22.05
C ILE A 19 30.25 10.41 -20.71
N GLU A 20 31.40 11.06 -20.58
CA GLU A 20 31.55 12.24 -19.72
C GLU A 20 30.87 13.42 -20.42
N ARG A 21 29.87 14.07 -19.79
CA ARG A 21 29.67 15.51 -19.96
C ARG A 21 29.31 16.18 -18.64
N ARG A 22 30.30 16.96 -18.18
CA ARG A 22 30.27 17.90 -17.07
C ARG A 22 29.29 19.04 -17.35
N GLY A 23 28.34 19.26 -16.44
CA GLY A 23 27.58 20.50 -16.29
C GLY A 23 27.96 21.18 -14.98
N ARG A 24 28.81 22.22 -15.08
CA ARG A 24 29.41 22.95 -13.97
C ARG A 24 28.44 24.04 -13.50
N VAL A 25 27.83 23.89 -12.32
CA VAL A 25 27.07 24.98 -11.68
C VAL A 25 28.04 25.87 -10.89
N THR A 26 28.15 27.12 -11.32
CA THR A 26 28.95 28.15 -10.66
C THR A 26 28.16 28.79 -9.51
N LEU A 27 28.64 28.64 -8.27
CA LEU A 27 28.20 29.45 -7.12
C LEU A 27 28.97 30.78 -7.10
N ARG A 28 28.23 31.89 -6.98
CA ARG A 28 28.74 33.27 -6.91
C ARG A 28 29.06 33.66 -5.45
N ASP A 29 30.30 34.10 -5.26
CA ASP A 29 30.88 35.09 -4.32
C ASP A 29 30.09 35.51 -3.05
N PRO A 30 30.64 35.31 -1.84
CA PRO A 30 30.21 35.97 -0.60
C PRO A 30 31.06 37.22 -0.29
N ARG A 31 30.42 38.38 -0.12
CA ARG A 31 31.09 39.58 0.40
C ARG A 31 30.56 40.05 1.76
N ARG A 32 31.52 40.06 2.69
CA ARG A 32 31.85 41.10 3.68
C ARG A 32 30.84 41.45 4.76
N PHE A 33 31.22 41.11 6.01
CA PHE A 33 31.28 42.10 7.09
C PHE A 33 32.60 41.95 7.87
N ARG A 34 33.22 43.09 8.19
CA ARG A 34 34.49 43.27 8.92
C ARG A 34 34.21 43.91 10.29
N GLY A 35 35.04 43.55 11.28
CA GLY A 35 35.29 44.28 12.54
C GLY A 35 34.57 43.66 13.75
N VAL A 36 35.16 43.48 14.94
CA VAL A 36 36.27 44.20 15.61
C VAL A 36 36.87 43.33 16.75
N SER A 37 38.20 43.50 16.97
CA SER A 37 39.09 43.18 18.14
C SER A 37 38.82 41.96 19.04
N ALA A 38 39.72 40.97 19.15
CA ALA A 38 41.03 40.96 19.82
C ALA A 38 41.00 41.12 21.35
N GLU A 39 41.14 40.02 22.08
CA GLU A 39 41.96 40.00 23.30
C GLU A 39 42.54 38.62 23.61
N ARG A 40 43.83 38.61 23.92
CA ARG A 40 44.68 37.47 24.24
C ARG A 40 44.55 37.17 25.74
N SER A 41 44.33 35.92 26.10
CA SER A 41 44.71 35.41 27.42
C SER A 41 45.30 34.02 27.29
N ARG A 42 46.60 33.91 27.57
CA ARG A 42 47.35 32.67 27.75
C ARG A 42 47.05 32.15 29.15
N ARG A 43 46.52 30.94 29.29
CA ARG A 43 46.76 30.08 30.46
C ARG A 43 46.94 28.62 30.05
N SER A 44 47.88 28.01 30.73
CA SER A 44 48.53 26.73 30.47
C SER A 44 47.71 25.55 31.01
N CYS A 45 48.02 24.38 30.44
CA CYS A 45 47.99 23.02 30.99
C CYS A 45 46.85 22.64 31.97
N HIS A 46 46.10 21.59 31.63
CA HIS A 46 46.08 20.32 32.38
C HIS A 46 45.36 19.28 31.51
N ALA A 47 46.03 18.14 31.30
CA ALA A 47 45.42 16.97 30.70
C ALA A 47 44.53 16.31 31.75
N THR A 48 43.24 16.22 31.45
CA THR A 48 42.29 15.39 32.19
C THR A 48 41.47 14.63 31.18
N THR A 49 41.70 13.31 31.18
CA THR A 49 40.88 12.29 30.55
C THR A 49 39.43 12.44 30.99
N HIS A 50 38.57 12.93 30.11
CA HIS A 50 37.12 12.80 30.26
C HIS A 50 36.60 11.98 29.09
N ALA A 51 36.03 10.82 29.45
CA ALA A 51 35.20 10.02 28.59
C ALA A 51 34.19 10.93 27.89
N THR A 52 34.29 11.01 26.56
CA THR A 52 33.24 11.55 25.72
C THR A 52 32.03 10.65 25.89
N THR A 53 31.14 11.05 26.77
CA THR A 53 29.71 10.73 26.70
C THR A 53 29.29 11.10 25.29
N HIS A 54 29.01 10.11 24.46
CA HIS A 54 28.29 10.33 23.22
C HIS A 54 26.97 10.98 23.62
N ALA A 55 26.87 12.28 23.35
CA ALA A 55 25.59 12.96 23.33
C ALA A 55 24.78 12.27 22.24
N THR A 56 23.88 11.38 22.64
CA THR A 56 22.84 10.81 21.81
C THR A 56 22.10 12.00 21.21
N THR A 57 22.43 12.32 19.96
CA THR A 57 21.72 13.36 19.23
C THR A 57 20.26 12.92 19.15
N LEU A 58 19.33 13.84 19.41
CA LEU A 58 17.86 13.68 19.28
C LEU A 58 17.37 13.25 17.88
N ARG A 59 18.29 12.83 16.98
CA ARG A 59 18.01 12.13 15.74
C ARG A 59 17.77 10.63 15.94
N ASP A 60 18.14 10.07 17.11
CA ASP A 60 18.08 8.63 17.41
C ASP A 60 16.87 8.23 18.31
N LEU A 61 15.69 8.85 18.14
CA LEU A 61 14.49 8.52 18.94
C LEU A 61 13.17 8.50 18.13
N PHE A 62 13.23 8.49 16.80
CA PHE A 62 12.02 8.44 15.99
C PHE A 62 11.90 7.08 15.32
N THR A 63 11.20 6.16 15.99
CA THR A 63 10.69 4.95 15.38
C THR A 63 9.74 5.34 14.25
N VAL A 64 10.10 5.05 13.00
CA VAL A 64 9.25 5.38 11.85
C VAL A 64 7.96 4.57 11.94
N ARG A 65 6.82 5.24 11.85
CA ARG A 65 5.50 4.61 11.84
C ARG A 65 4.78 4.81 10.52
N ILE A 66 4.28 3.71 9.96
CA ILE A 66 3.59 3.69 8.66
C ILE A 66 2.14 3.23 8.87
N ALA A 67 1.18 4.03 8.44
CA ALA A 67 -0.22 3.62 8.34
C ALA A 67 -0.46 2.86 7.03
N ILE A 68 -1.03 1.67 7.11
CA ILE A 68 -1.29 0.78 5.97
C ILE A 68 -2.80 0.59 5.86
N VAL A 69 -3.37 1.05 4.76
CA VAL A 69 -4.81 0.93 4.45
C VAL A 69 -5.04 0.07 3.21
N SER A 70 -6.19 -0.57 3.11
CA SER A 70 -6.62 -1.34 1.93
C SER A 70 -8.12 -1.22 1.74
N ASP A 71 -8.60 -1.49 0.51
CA ASP A 71 -10.01 -1.72 0.23
C ASP A 71 -10.90 -0.57 0.71
N ILE A 72 -10.59 0.65 0.26
CA ILE A 72 -11.33 1.88 0.59
C ILE A 72 -12.69 1.90 -0.12
N HIS A 73 -12.80 1.28 -1.29
CA HIS A 73 -14.06 1.05 -2.00
C HIS A 73 -14.97 2.27 -2.08
N ALA A 74 -14.40 3.43 -2.45
CA ALA A 74 -15.13 4.69 -2.61
C ALA A 74 -15.99 5.09 -1.38
N ASN A 75 -15.63 4.62 -0.18
CA ASN A 75 -16.31 4.95 1.07
C ASN A 75 -15.54 6.09 1.77
N LEU A 76 -15.86 7.33 1.37
CA LEU A 76 -15.16 8.51 1.85
C LEU A 76 -15.30 8.70 3.36
N ALA A 77 -16.49 8.47 3.92
CA ALA A 77 -16.74 8.62 5.35
C ALA A 77 -15.84 7.70 6.19
N ALA A 78 -15.66 6.44 5.76
CA ALA A 78 -14.76 5.50 6.41
C ALA A 78 -13.29 5.93 6.30
N PHE A 79 -12.86 6.37 5.11
CA PHE A 79 -11.47 6.76 4.91
C PHE A 79 -11.11 8.07 5.64
N GLU A 80 -12.04 9.03 5.72
CA GLU A 80 -11.91 10.23 6.56
C GLU A 80 -11.75 9.85 8.04
N ALA A 81 -12.58 8.95 8.56
CA ALA A 81 -12.50 8.46 9.94
C ALA A 81 -11.16 7.77 10.23
N VAL A 82 -10.71 6.86 9.36
CA VAL A 82 -9.41 6.19 9.47
C VAL A 82 -8.27 7.20 9.45
N ARG A 83 -8.31 8.22 8.58
CA ARG A 83 -7.28 9.25 8.55
C ARG A 83 -7.22 10.07 9.84
N VAL A 84 -8.37 10.50 10.36
CA VAL A 84 -8.44 11.23 11.63
C VAL A 84 -7.88 10.37 12.77
N HIS A 85 -8.29 9.11 12.85
CA HIS A 85 -7.80 8.19 13.86
C HIS A 85 -6.29 7.94 13.71
N ALA A 86 -5.81 7.62 12.49
CA ALA A 86 -4.38 7.40 12.23
C ALA A 86 -3.54 8.64 12.58
N GLN A 87 -4.01 9.85 12.26
CA GLN A 87 -3.35 11.09 12.66
C GLN A 87 -3.27 11.24 14.19
N SER A 88 -4.32 10.82 14.91
CA SER A 88 -4.33 10.86 16.38
C SER A 88 -3.37 9.84 17.02
N VAL A 89 -3.21 8.66 16.41
CA VAL A 89 -2.20 7.66 16.81
C VAL A 89 -0.79 8.15 16.47
N GLY A 90 -0.67 8.95 15.41
CA GLY A 90 0.59 9.47 14.86
C GLY A 90 1.20 8.48 13.87
N TYR A 91 1.47 8.94 12.64
CA TYR A 91 2.20 8.20 11.62
C TYR A 91 3.06 9.18 10.80
N ASP A 92 4.16 8.69 10.23
CA ASP A 92 5.04 9.47 9.36
C ASP A 92 4.66 9.33 7.88
N ARG A 93 4.23 8.12 7.51
CA ARG A 93 3.91 7.74 6.12
C ARG A 93 2.60 6.96 6.08
N MET A 94 1.85 7.09 4.99
CA MET A 94 0.67 6.26 4.74
C MET A 94 0.80 5.58 3.38
N VAL A 95 0.40 4.31 3.29
CA VAL A 95 0.42 3.54 2.05
C VAL A 95 -0.94 2.86 1.84
N CYS A 96 -1.34 2.69 0.59
CA CYS A 96 -2.62 2.05 0.23
C CYS A 96 -2.37 0.78 -0.60
N LEU A 97 -3.02 -0.32 -0.22
CA LEU A 97 -2.88 -1.62 -0.89
C LEU A 97 -3.91 -1.82 -2.02
N GLY A 98 -4.59 -0.77 -2.45
CA GLY A 98 -5.48 -0.77 -3.61
C GLY A 98 -6.95 -0.92 -3.26
N ASP A 99 -7.76 -1.05 -4.31
CA ASP A 99 -9.22 -0.94 -4.28
C ASP A 99 -9.65 0.37 -3.61
N VAL A 100 -9.13 1.46 -4.17
CA VAL A 100 -9.51 2.82 -3.77
C VAL A 100 -10.96 3.09 -4.15
N VAL A 101 -11.37 2.59 -5.31
CA VAL A 101 -12.72 2.75 -5.87
C VAL A 101 -13.46 1.41 -5.94
N GLY A 102 -14.75 1.47 -6.28
CA GLY A 102 -15.63 0.30 -6.36
C GLY A 102 -16.65 0.28 -5.23
N TYR A 103 -17.85 -0.22 -5.49
CA TYR A 103 -19.00 -0.30 -4.56
C TYR A 103 -19.53 1.03 -3.98
N GLY A 104 -18.71 1.83 -3.31
CA GLY A 104 -19.11 3.04 -2.61
C GLY A 104 -19.43 4.24 -3.52
N PRO A 105 -20.01 5.30 -2.95
CA PRO A 105 -20.59 6.41 -3.70
C PRO A 105 -19.60 7.53 -4.08
N ASP A 106 -18.39 7.54 -3.51
CA ASP A 106 -17.46 8.70 -3.55
C ASP A 106 -16.11 8.39 -4.24
N PRO A 107 -16.09 7.84 -5.47
CA PRO A 107 -14.85 7.39 -6.09
C PRO A 107 -13.89 8.53 -6.45
N VAL A 108 -14.42 9.71 -6.78
CA VAL A 108 -13.62 10.88 -7.18
C VAL A 108 -12.86 11.41 -5.97
N GLU A 109 -13.58 11.61 -4.88
CA GLU A 109 -13.09 12.13 -3.61
C GLU A 109 -12.07 11.17 -2.98
N CYS A 110 -12.35 9.86 -2.97
CA CYS A 110 -11.40 8.88 -2.45
C CYS A 110 -10.09 8.85 -3.27
N VAL A 111 -10.16 8.91 -4.60
CA VAL A 111 -8.94 8.95 -5.44
C VAL A 111 -8.14 10.21 -5.18
N ASP A 112 -8.77 11.38 -5.09
CA ASP A 112 -8.07 12.62 -4.76
C ASP A 112 -7.42 12.56 -3.38
N LEU A 113 -8.13 11.99 -2.40
CA LEU A 113 -7.65 11.89 -1.05
C LEU A 113 -6.43 10.98 -0.97
N VAL A 114 -6.50 9.78 -1.54
CA VAL A 114 -5.38 8.84 -1.58
C VAL A 114 -4.16 9.43 -2.30
N ARG A 115 -4.37 10.11 -3.44
CA ARG A 115 -3.28 10.81 -4.16
C ARG A 115 -2.58 11.87 -3.32
N ALA A 116 -3.32 12.56 -2.46
CA ALA A 116 -2.78 13.62 -1.62
C ALA A 116 -2.10 13.09 -0.35
N THR A 117 -2.38 11.86 0.07
CA THR A 117 -2.02 11.37 1.42
C THR A 117 -1.11 10.17 1.43
N CYS A 118 -1.27 9.27 0.46
CA CYS A 118 -0.56 8.01 0.43
C CYS A 118 0.71 8.17 -0.40
N GLU A 119 1.84 7.75 0.16
CA GLU A 119 3.12 7.78 -0.55
C GLU A 119 3.12 6.86 -1.77
N PHE A 120 2.49 5.69 -1.65
CA PHE A 120 2.15 4.87 -2.79
C PHE A 120 0.76 4.25 -2.63
N THR A 121 0.21 3.83 -3.76
CA THR A 121 -1.04 3.09 -3.86
C THR A 121 -0.85 1.93 -4.82
N LEU A 122 -1.32 0.76 -4.42
CA LEU A 122 -1.30 -0.41 -5.29
C LEU A 122 -2.55 -0.48 -6.17
N LEU A 123 -2.40 -1.14 -7.32
CA LEU A 123 -3.53 -1.45 -8.19
C LEU A 123 -4.35 -2.60 -7.60
N GLY A 124 -5.58 -2.31 -7.19
CA GLY A 124 -6.59 -3.34 -6.89
C GLY A 124 -7.40 -3.77 -8.11
N ASN A 125 -8.20 -4.83 -7.96
CA ASN A 125 -9.02 -5.33 -9.07
C ASN A 125 -10.18 -4.39 -9.41
N HIS A 126 -10.74 -3.66 -8.45
CA HIS A 126 -11.75 -2.65 -8.71
C HIS A 126 -11.17 -1.40 -9.37
N ASP A 127 -9.96 -0.98 -8.98
CA ASP A 127 -9.24 0.09 -9.66
C ASP A 127 -8.97 -0.29 -11.12
N PHE A 128 -8.45 -1.50 -11.35
CA PHE A 128 -8.22 -2.05 -12.69
C PHE A 128 -9.51 -2.12 -13.51
N ALA A 129 -10.60 -2.62 -12.92
CA ALA A 129 -11.89 -2.71 -13.56
C ALA A 129 -12.44 -1.32 -13.96
N ALA A 130 -12.24 -0.31 -13.12
CA ALA A 130 -12.67 1.05 -13.38
C ALA A 130 -11.91 1.69 -14.56
N VAL A 131 -10.62 1.46 -14.73
CA VAL A 131 -9.84 2.06 -15.85
C VAL A 131 -9.73 1.19 -17.11
N TYR A 132 -9.85 -0.13 -16.98
CA TYR A 132 -9.71 -1.08 -18.08
C TYR A 132 -11.03 -1.79 -18.41
N GLU A 133 -11.24 -2.98 -17.84
CA GLU A 133 -12.43 -3.81 -18.04
C GLU A 133 -12.72 -4.63 -16.77
N PRO A 134 -13.99 -4.72 -16.33
CA PRO A 134 -14.41 -5.51 -15.17
C PRO A 134 -14.47 -7.02 -15.50
N THR A 135 -13.32 -7.62 -15.75
CA THR A 135 -13.18 -9.05 -16.05
C THR A 135 -13.45 -9.89 -14.79
N ASN A 136 -14.25 -10.96 -14.91
CA ASN A 136 -14.65 -11.85 -13.79
C ASN A 136 -15.51 -11.19 -12.70
N PHE A 137 -16.10 -10.03 -12.98
CA PHE A 137 -17.02 -9.36 -12.05
C PHE A 137 -18.43 -9.94 -12.21
N ASN A 138 -19.13 -10.13 -11.10
CA ASN A 138 -20.57 -10.38 -11.15
C ASN A 138 -21.30 -9.16 -11.76
N PRO A 139 -22.54 -9.32 -12.27
CA PRO A 139 -23.25 -8.25 -12.97
C PRO A 139 -23.40 -6.94 -12.18
N VAL A 140 -23.57 -7.03 -10.85
CA VAL A 140 -23.71 -5.85 -9.98
C VAL A 140 -22.38 -5.11 -9.87
N ALA A 141 -21.31 -5.82 -9.49
CA ALA A 141 -19.98 -5.24 -9.37
C ALA A 141 -19.50 -4.66 -10.72
N ARG A 142 -19.80 -5.34 -11.82
CA ARG A 142 -19.52 -4.87 -13.18
C ARG A 142 -20.22 -3.55 -13.49
N SER A 143 -21.49 -3.42 -13.14
CA SER A 143 -22.26 -2.20 -13.39
C SER A 143 -21.77 -1.04 -12.53
N ALA A 144 -21.45 -1.30 -11.26
CA ALA A 144 -20.83 -0.31 -10.37
C ALA A 144 -19.45 0.16 -10.89
N ALA A 145 -18.64 -0.75 -11.46
CA ALA A 145 -17.35 -0.40 -12.05
C ALA A 145 -17.50 0.53 -13.27
N PHE A 146 -18.49 0.28 -14.15
CA PHE A 146 -18.78 1.19 -15.27
C PHE A 146 -19.26 2.56 -14.78
N TRP A 147 -20.16 2.61 -13.79
CA TRP A 147 -20.59 3.88 -13.21
C TRP A 147 -19.43 4.65 -12.57
N THR A 148 -18.56 3.95 -11.83
CA THR A 148 -17.34 4.51 -11.23
C THR A 148 -16.44 5.13 -12.29
N ARG A 149 -16.26 4.43 -13.41
CA ARG A 149 -15.53 4.94 -14.58
C ARG A 149 -16.16 6.23 -15.09
N ASP A 150 -17.47 6.26 -15.32
CA ASP A 150 -18.13 7.46 -15.83
C ASP A 150 -17.92 8.68 -14.90
N ARG A 151 -17.89 8.45 -13.58
CA ARG A 151 -17.59 9.50 -12.59
C ARG A 151 -16.15 10.01 -12.67
N LEU A 152 -15.18 9.10 -12.71
CA LEU A 152 -13.76 9.46 -12.77
C LEU A 152 -13.42 10.20 -14.07
N PHE A 153 -14.05 9.80 -15.17
CA PHE A 153 -13.77 10.28 -16.51
C PHE A 153 -14.67 11.46 -16.94
N ALA A 154 -15.60 11.92 -16.07
CA ALA A 154 -16.67 12.85 -16.43
C ALA A 154 -16.22 14.14 -17.13
N SER A 155 -15.02 14.66 -16.81
CA SER A 155 -14.50 15.89 -17.43
C SER A 155 -13.52 15.64 -18.60
N MET A 156 -13.36 14.39 -19.04
CA MET A 156 -12.45 14.02 -20.14
C MET A 156 -13.18 13.94 -21.49
N GLN A 157 -12.50 14.37 -22.55
CA GLN A 157 -12.99 14.21 -23.92
C GLN A 157 -12.94 12.73 -24.35
N PRO A 158 -13.94 12.19 -25.07
CA PRO A 158 -13.98 10.77 -25.46
C PRO A 158 -12.72 10.23 -26.15
N ASP A 159 -12.08 11.04 -26.99
CA ASP A 159 -10.85 10.65 -27.68
C ASP A 159 -9.66 10.50 -26.71
N ALA A 160 -9.60 11.35 -25.67
CA ALA A 160 -8.60 11.23 -24.62
C ALA A 160 -8.81 9.94 -23.81
N ILE A 161 -10.06 9.61 -23.48
CA ILE A 161 -10.42 8.35 -22.81
C ILE A 161 -9.95 7.15 -23.64
N LYS A 162 -10.29 7.14 -24.95
CA LYS A 162 -9.90 6.08 -25.87
C LYS A 162 -8.38 5.95 -25.97
N HIS A 163 -7.66 7.08 -26.00
CA HIS A 163 -6.21 7.10 -26.06
C HIS A 163 -5.56 6.49 -24.82
N GLU A 164 -5.94 6.92 -23.62
CA GLU A 164 -5.41 6.41 -22.35
C GLU A 164 -5.68 4.91 -22.20
N ARG A 165 -6.90 4.46 -22.51
CA ARG A 165 -7.25 3.02 -22.48
C ARG A 165 -6.42 2.20 -23.46
N ALA A 166 -6.16 2.72 -24.67
CA ALA A 166 -5.29 2.05 -25.64
C ALA A 166 -3.83 1.99 -25.18
N GLN A 167 -3.35 3.02 -24.47
CA GLN A 167 -2.03 2.99 -23.85
C GLN A 167 -1.95 1.90 -22.78
N LEU A 168 -2.90 1.83 -21.86
CA LEU A 168 -2.92 0.76 -20.86
C LEU A 168 -2.95 -0.62 -21.51
N ALA A 169 -3.84 -0.83 -22.49
CA ALA A 169 -3.93 -2.11 -23.20
C ALA A 169 -2.57 -2.55 -23.77
N ARG A 170 -1.80 -1.62 -24.37
CA ARG A 170 -0.45 -1.89 -24.89
C ARG A 170 0.53 -2.24 -23.78
N ARG A 171 0.53 -1.48 -22.67
CA ARG A 171 1.41 -1.74 -21.51
C ARG A 171 1.12 -3.10 -20.89
N LEU A 172 -0.15 -3.45 -20.71
CA LEU A 172 -0.59 -4.76 -20.22
C LEU A 172 -0.15 -5.87 -21.19
N ALA A 173 -0.35 -5.70 -22.50
CA ALA A 173 0.04 -6.68 -23.52
C ALA A 173 1.56 -6.86 -23.64
N ALA A 174 2.33 -5.81 -23.39
CA ALA A 174 3.79 -5.84 -23.37
C ALA A 174 4.36 -6.45 -22.07
N GLY A 175 3.50 -6.78 -21.09
CA GLY A 175 3.95 -7.24 -19.77
C GLY A 175 4.68 -6.13 -18.99
N GLU A 176 4.45 -4.86 -19.31
CA GLU A 176 5.01 -3.70 -18.61
C GLU A 176 4.33 -3.43 -17.25
N ILE A 177 3.47 -4.35 -16.82
CA ILE A 177 3.17 -4.51 -15.41
C ILE A 177 4.46 -5.05 -14.78
N LEU A 178 5.14 -4.28 -13.90
CA LEU A 178 6.27 -4.66 -13.04
C LEU A 178 7.51 -3.74 -13.11
N ALA A 179 7.46 -2.56 -13.73
CA ALA A 179 8.46 -1.53 -13.45
C ALA A 179 8.00 -0.71 -12.24
N GLU A 180 8.77 -0.76 -11.15
CA GLU A 180 8.66 0.08 -9.95
C GLU A 180 8.43 1.55 -10.34
N THR A 181 7.17 1.94 -10.54
CA THR A 181 6.87 3.30 -10.95
C THR A 181 6.67 4.09 -9.67
N HIS A 182 7.76 4.62 -9.13
CA HIS A 182 7.73 5.71 -8.15
C HIS A 182 7.25 6.99 -8.84
N ALA A 183 5.99 7.01 -9.27
CA ALA A 183 5.38 8.25 -9.74
C ALA A 183 4.79 8.96 -8.52
N ILE A 184 5.57 9.87 -7.94
CA ILE A 184 4.99 11.02 -7.23
C ILE A 184 4.20 11.77 -8.29
N LEU A 185 2.89 11.56 -8.35
CA LEU A 185 2.06 12.34 -9.24
C LEU A 185 1.87 13.70 -8.62
N ASP A 186 2.16 14.71 -9.44
CA ASP A 186 1.94 16.11 -9.12
C ASP A 186 0.51 16.28 -8.54
N ALA A 187 0.45 16.58 -7.24
CA ALA A 187 -0.80 16.75 -6.49
C ALA A 187 -1.61 17.97 -6.97
N SER A 188 -1.06 18.77 -7.90
CA SER A 188 -1.66 20.03 -8.35
C SER A 188 -2.82 19.89 -9.35
N LEU A 189 -3.14 18.67 -9.82
CA LEU A 189 -4.25 18.45 -10.76
C LEU A 189 -5.34 17.56 -10.15
N ALA A 190 -6.33 18.23 -9.53
CA ALA A 190 -7.64 17.66 -9.14
C ALA A 190 -8.61 17.60 -10.34
N ASP A 191 -8.10 17.44 -11.56
CA ASP A 191 -8.90 17.26 -12.77
C ASP A 191 -9.09 15.76 -13.09
N SER A 192 -10.08 15.41 -13.92
CA SER A 192 -10.31 14.00 -14.27
C SER A 192 -9.08 13.35 -14.92
N LYS A 193 -8.28 14.12 -15.68
CA LYS A 193 -7.08 13.61 -16.33
C LYS A 193 -6.07 13.13 -15.30
N GLY A 194 -5.82 13.88 -14.23
CA GLY A 194 -4.89 13.50 -13.16
C GLY A 194 -5.33 12.25 -12.41
N ARG A 195 -6.64 12.10 -12.14
CA ARG A 195 -7.18 10.89 -11.49
C ARG A 195 -7.02 9.65 -12.36
N VAL A 196 -7.33 9.79 -13.64
CA VAL A 196 -7.25 8.69 -14.60
C VAL A 196 -5.79 8.30 -14.84
N ASP A 197 -4.88 9.26 -15.04
CA ASP A 197 -3.44 9.01 -15.17
C ASP A 197 -2.87 8.33 -13.91
N PHE A 198 -3.35 8.70 -12.72
CA PHE A 198 -3.00 8.01 -11.48
C PHE A 198 -3.37 6.54 -11.49
N LEU A 199 -4.65 6.22 -11.73
CA LEU A 199 -5.12 4.85 -11.73
C LEU A 199 -4.50 3.99 -12.85
N PHE A 200 -4.05 4.60 -13.95
CA PHE A 200 -3.29 3.91 -15.01
C PHE A 200 -1.81 3.65 -14.66
N ARG A 201 -1.27 4.31 -13.62
CA ARG A 201 0.16 4.24 -13.25
C ARG A 201 0.42 3.54 -11.94
N ILE A 202 -0.57 3.36 -11.08
CA ILE A 202 -0.41 2.59 -9.84
C ILE A 202 0.08 1.17 -10.14
N SER A 203 1.11 0.75 -9.41
CA SER A 203 1.76 -0.55 -9.59
C SER A 203 0.97 -1.64 -8.86
N PRO A 204 0.87 -2.88 -9.37
CA PRO A 204 0.26 -3.96 -8.60
C PRO A 204 1.20 -4.56 -7.54
N ARG A 205 2.47 -4.12 -7.50
CA ARG A 205 3.46 -4.57 -6.52
C ARG A 205 4.38 -3.43 -6.10
N GLN A 206 4.67 -3.35 -4.82
CA GLN A 206 5.69 -2.46 -4.24
C GLN A 206 6.53 -3.22 -3.22
N ILE A 207 7.77 -2.76 -3.01
CA ILE A 207 8.61 -3.22 -1.92
C ILE A 207 8.64 -2.13 -0.86
N LEU A 208 8.18 -2.47 0.34
CA LEU A 208 8.18 -1.56 1.48
C LEU A 208 9.41 -1.83 2.35
N LEU A 209 10.27 -0.81 2.47
CA LEU A 209 11.46 -0.80 3.35
C LEU A 209 12.47 -1.92 3.09
N ASP A 210 12.48 -2.47 1.87
CA ASP A 210 13.21 -3.69 1.50
C ASP A 210 12.86 -4.92 2.37
N ARG A 211 11.75 -4.87 3.13
CA ARG A 211 11.36 -5.88 4.12
C ARG A 211 10.07 -6.59 3.79
N TYR A 212 9.18 -5.90 3.08
CA TYR A 212 7.84 -6.42 2.78
C TYR A 212 7.52 -6.32 1.30
N ILE A 213 7.01 -7.41 0.75
CA ILE A 213 6.35 -7.38 -0.55
C ILE A 213 4.90 -6.95 -0.34
N CYS A 214 4.51 -5.82 -0.93
CA CYS A 214 3.15 -5.33 -0.89
C CYS A 214 2.47 -5.60 -2.24
N VAL A 215 1.31 -6.25 -2.19
CA VAL A 215 0.44 -6.57 -3.35
C VAL A 215 -1.01 -6.45 -2.92
N HIS A 216 -1.96 -6.27 -3.83
CA HIS A 216 -3.38 -6.21 -3.45
C HIS A 216 -3.94 -7.60 -3.11
N GLY A 217 -3.80 -8.57 -4.02
CA GLY A 217 -4.30 -9.94 -3.87
C GLY A 217 -3.31 -10.88 -3.17
N SER A 218 -2.35 -11.43 -3.91
CA SER A 218 -1.34 -12.36 -3.39
C SER A 218 0.01 -12.23 -4.10
N PRO A 219 1.14 -12.63 -3.49
CA PRO A 219 2.45 -12.58 -4.14
C PRO A 219 2.50 -13.25 -5.52
N SER A 220 1.79 -14.38 -5.68
CA SER A 220 1.77 -15.14 -6.94
C SER A 220 0.81 -14.55 -7.98
N ARG A 221 -0.23 -13.85 -7.54
CA ARG A 221 -1.23 -13.18 -8.38
C ARG A 221 -1.60 -11.83 -7.74
N PRO A 222 -0.82 -10.78 -7.99
CA PRO A 222 -0.86 -9.53 -7.22
C PRO A 222 -2.18 -8.75 -7.18
N VAL A 223 -3.12 -9.04 -8.08
CA VAL A 223 -4.37 -8.25 -8.21
C VAL A 223 -5.64 -9.03 -7.89
N ASN A 224 -5.72 -10.35 -8.20
CA ASN A 224 -7.01 -11.05 -8.28
C ASN A 224 -7.12 -12.34 -7.44
N GLU A 225 -6.05 -12.78 -6.77
CA GLU A 225 -6.11 -13.99 -5.96
C GLU A 225 -6.38 -13.64 -4.50
N TYR A 226 -7.44 -14.20 -3.96
CA TYR A 226 -7.75 -14.15 -2.53
C TYR A 226 -6.93 -15.20 -1.76
N LEU A 227 -6.46 -14.80 -0.59
CA LEU A 227 -5.87 -15.68 0.43
C LEU A 227 -6.77 -15.65 1.67
N PHE A 228 -7.67 -16.62 1.78
CA PHE A 228 -8.64 -16.68 2.87
C PHE A 228 -8.09 -17.43 4.08
N PRO A 229 -8.57 -17.15 5.30
CA PRO A 229 -8.17 -17.88 6.51
C PRO A 229 -8.14 -19.41 6.36
N GLN A 230 -9.15 -19.97 5.67
CA GLN A 230 -9.28 -21.41 5.43
C GLN A 230 -8.15 -21.99 4.56
N ASP A 231 -7.45 -21.17 3.77
CA ASP A 231 -6.31 -21.63 2.97
C ASP A 231 -5.15 -22.12 3.88
N ALA A 232 -5.02 -21.57 5.10
CA ALA A 232 -4.03 -21.98 6.09
C ALA A 232 -4.41 -23.31 6.76
N GLU A 233 -5.68 -23.44 7.17
CA GLU A 233 -6.23 -24.67 7.78
C GLU A 233 -6.12 -25.88 6.86
N LEU A 234 -6.33 -25.68 5.56
CA LEU A 234 -6.36 -26.75 4.56
C LEU A 234 -4.97 -27.12 4.02
N GLY A 235 -3.90 -26.40 4.40
CA GLY A 235 -2.53 -26.67 3.93
C GLY A 235 -2.41 -26.66 2.41
N THR A 236 -3.00 -25.66 1.75
CA THR A 236 -3.16 -25.69 0.29
C THR A 236 -1.84 -25.41 -0.44
N HIS A 237 -1.63 -26.06 -1.60
CA HIS A 237 -0.54 -25.72 -2.53
C HIS A 237 -0.53 -24.25 -2.99
N ARG A 238 -1.63 -23.51 -2.78
CA ARG A 238 -1.72 -22.08 -3.02
C ARG A 238 -0.81 -21.31 -2.06
N LEU A 239 -0.78 -21.68 -0.77
CA LEU A 239 0.08 -21.01 0.21
C LEU A 239 1.55 -21.35 -0.03
N ASP A 240 1.88 -22.62 -0.31
CA ASP A 240 3.25 -23.02 -0.68
C ASP A 240 3.81 -22.12 -1.80
N ARG A 241 3.02 -21.93 -2.86
CA ARG A 241 3.41 -21.10 -4.00
C ARG A 241 3.62 -19.64 -3.60
N ASN A 242 2.76 -19.08 -2.74
CA ASN A 242 2.86 -17.69 -2.32
C ASN A 242 4.05 -17.46 -1.38
N PHE A 243 4.25 -18.32 -0.37
CA PHE A 243 5.37 -18.22 0.57
C PHE A 243 6.74 -18.45 -0.09
N ARG A 244 6.82 -19.28 -1.14
CA ARG A 244 8.05 -19.45 -1.94
C ARG A 244 8.49 -18.18 -2.66
N LEU A 245 7.56 -17.28 -2.98
CA LEU A 245 7.85 -16.01 -3.65
C LEU A 245 8.22 -14.88 -2.68
N LEU A 246 8.24 -15.15 -1.37
CA LEU A 246 8.59 -14.17 -0.35
C LEU A 246 10.11 -14.07 -0.17
N THR A 247 10.78 -13.70 -1.27
CA THR A 247 12.21 -13.42 -1.31
C THR A 247 12.50 -12.14 -2.09
N LEU A 248 13.58 -11.47 -1.73
CA LEU A 248 14.14 -10.34 -2.47
C LEU A 248 15.59 -10.66 -2.87
N PRO A 249 16.00 -10.34 -4.11
CA PRO A 249 17.37 -10.54 -4.53
C PRO A 249 18.34 -9.62 -3.78
N GLN A 250 19.53 -10.13 -3.46
CA GLN A 250 20.61 -9.39 -2.84
C GLN A 250 21.74 -9.13 -3.86
N ALA A 251 22.60 -8.15 -3.58
CA ALA A 251 23.68 -7.75 -4.48
C ALA A 251 24.73 -8.84 -4.72
N ASP A 252 24.86 -9.79 -3.79
CA ASP A 252 25.76 -10.95 -3.89
C ASP A 252 25.13 -12.13 -4.67
N GLY A 253 23.91 -11.96 -5.21
CA GLY A 253 23.17 -12.99 -5.94
C GLY A 253 22.39 -13.95 -5.05
N SER A 254 22.44 -13.80 -3.72
CA SER A 254 21.60 -14.56 -2.81
C SER A 254 20.18 -13.97 -2.73
N GLU A 255 19.26 -14.70 -2.10
CA GLU A 255 17.89 -14.26 -1.88
C GLU A 255 17.62 -14.10 -0.38
N ARG A 256 17.17 -12.89 0.02
CA ARG A 256 16.73 -12.61 1.37
C ARG A 256 15.26 -12.97 1.52
N ARG A 257 14.93 -13.78 2.52
CA ARG A 257 13.56 -14.05 2.92
C ARG A 257 12.90 -12.78 3.47
N VAL A 258 11.65 -12.56 3.08
CA VAL A 258 10.82 -11.42 3.50
C VAL A 258 9.41 -11.89 3.87
N SER A 259 8.59 -10.98 4.37
CA SER A 259 7.15 -11.17 4.57
C SER A 259 6.35 -10.39 3.52
N ALA A 260 5.03 -10.57 3.48
CA ALA A 260 4.15 -9.80 2.61
C ALA A 260 3.01 -9.13 3.36
N ILE A 261 2.51 -8.05 2.76
CA ILE A 261 1.31 -7.35 3.20
C ILE A 261 0.36 -7.27 2.02
N VAL A 262 -0.86 -7.77 2.21
CA VAL A 262 -1.89 -7.94 1.18
C VAL A 262 -3.23 -7.32 1.61
N GLY A 263 -4.20 -7.26 0.71
CA GLY A 263 -5.58 -6.79 0.97
C GLY A 263 -6.62 -7.75 0.42
N HIS A 264 -7.61 -7.23 -0.29
CA HIS A 264 -8.54 -7.96 -1.18
C HIS A 264 -9.60 -8.83 -0.48
N THR A 265 -9.28 -9.60 0.56
CA THR A 265 -10.29 -10.40 1.29
C THR A 265 -11.19 -9.56 2.19
N HIS A 266 -10.73 -8.36 2.57
CA HIS A 266 -11.37 -7.47 3.53
C HIS A 266 -11.44 -8.03 4.97
N THR A 267 -10.63 -9.05 5.26
CA THR A 267 -10.56 -9.70 6.56
C THR A 267 -9.18 -9.47 7.17
N PRO A 268 -9.08 -8.72 8.29
CA PRO A 268 -7.83 -8.43 8.96
C PRO A 268 -7.27 -9.67 9.68
N GLY A 269 -5.95 -9.78 9.70
CA GLY A 269 -5.21 -10.87 10.35
C GLY A 269 -3.95 -11.20 9.57
N PHE A 270 -3.33 -12.34 9.86
CA PHE A 270 -2.15 -12.78 9.13
C PHE A 270 -2.05 -14.30 9.07
N MET A 271 -1.46 -14.80 7.98
CA MET A 271 -1.02 -16.18 7.85
C MET A 271 0.44 -16.28 8.26
N LEU A 272 0.74 -17.13 9.23
CA LEU A 272 2.09 -17.41 9.70
C LEU A 272 2.58 -18.72 9.08
N GLU A 273 3.83 -18.76 8.62
CA GLU A 273 4.49 -20.02 8.24
C GLU A 273 5.34 -20.50 9.42
N GLU A 274 4.83 -21.48 10.16
CA GLU A 274 5.56 -22.10 11.29
C GLU A 274 6.74 -22.94 10.79
N SER A 275 6.53 -23.66 9.70
CA SER A 275 7.54 -24.42 8.98
C SER A 275 7.12 -24.58 7.53
N GLU A 276 8.02 -25.06 6.67
CA GLU A 276 7.72 -25.22 5.24
C GLU A 276 6.50 -26.13 5.03
N GLY A 277 5.43 -25.56 4.47
CA GLY A 277 4.16 -26.25 4.22
C GLY A 277 3.21 -26.33 5.41
N VAL A 278 3.53 -25.70 6.55
CA VAL A 278 2.68 -25.63 7.74
C VAL A 278 2.34 -24.18 8.03
N TYR A 279 1.04 -23.87 7.97
CA TYR A 279 0.53 -22.52 8.06
C TYR A 279 -0.51 -22.40 9.17
N GLU A 280 -0.50 -21.28 9.87
CA GLU A 280 -1.52 -20.91 10.85
C GLU A 280 -2.18 -19.59 10.43
N TRP A 281 -3.50 -19.49 10.57
CA TRP A 281 -4.20 -18.21 10.47
C TRP A 281 -4.38 -17.62 11.87
N VAL A 282 -3.92 -16.39 12.05
CA VAL A 282 -4.16 -15.61 13.26
C VAL A 282 -5.03 -14.41 12.90
N GLY A 283 -6.29 -14.45 13.36
CA GLY A 283 -7.25 -13.36 13.22
C GLY A 283 -7.21 -12.39 14.40
N LEU A 284 -8.02 -11.33 14.33
CA LEU A 284 -8.24 -10.43 15.46
C LEU A 284 -8.93 -11.19 16.60
N PRO A 285 -8.60 -10.90 17.88
CA PRO A 285 -9.24 -11.57 19.00
C PRO A 285 -10.71 -11.15 19.15
N ASP A 286 -11.56 -12.10 19.57
CA ASP A 286 -12.99 -11.86 19.79
C ASP A 286 -13.28 -10.71 20.76
N THR A 287 -12.38 -10.43 21.70
CA THR A 287 -12.50 -9.29 22.63
C THR A 287 -12.49 -7.95 21.89
N LEU A 288 -11.74 -7.84 20.80
CA LEU A 288 -11.75 -6.65 19.95
C LEU A 288 -13.07 -6.51 19.19
N LEU A 289 -13.72 -7.63 18.84
CA LEU A 289 -15.01 -7.69 18.16
C LEU A 289 -16.20 -7.48 19.12
N GLY A 290 -16.04 -7.83 20.41
CA GLY A 290 -17.10 -7.83 21.42
C GLY A 290 -17.25 -6.56 22.28
N ASP A 291 -16.19 -5.76 22.45
CA ASP A 291 -16.23 -4.53 23.26
C ASP A 291 -16.78 -3.32 22.47
N ALA A 292 -18.02 -3.45 22.03
CA ALA A 292 -18.78 -2.41 21.32
C ALA A 292 -19.42 -1.35 22.26
N VAL A 293 -18.90 -1.13 23.48
CA VAL A 293 -19.65 -0.35 24.50
C VAL A 293 -18.89 0.80 25.17
N SER A 294 -17.70 1.26 24.72
CA SER A 294 -17.21 2.54 25.28
C SER A 294 -16.36 3.53 24.48
N THR A 295 -15.72 3.21 23.35
CA THR A 295 -14.98 4.25 22.59
C THR A 295 -14.84 3.90 21.11
N GLY A 296 -15.15 4.85 20.22
CA GLY A 296 -15.28 4.69 18.76
C GLY A 296 -14.04 4.23 17.96
N ALA A 297 -12.99 3.76 18.61
CA ALA A 297 -11.92 3.00 17.96
C ALA A 297 -11.33 1.96 18.93
N ALA A 298 -10.85 0.85 18.39
CA ALA A 298 -10.22 -0.23 19.14
C ALA A 298 -8.96 -0.71 18.41
N SER A 299 -7.96 -1.18 19.16
CA SER A 299 -6.69 -1.65 18.58
C SER A 299 -6.18 -2.93 19.22
N TRP A 300 -5.52 -3.77 18.43
CA TRP A 300 -4.85 -4.99 18.88
C TRP A 300 -3.44 -5.07 18.29
N THR A 301 -2.47 -5.38 19.15
CA THR A 301 -1.08 -5.66 18.74
C THR A 301 -0.81 -7.12 19.06
N PRO A 302 -0.47 -7.97 18.06
CA PRO A 302 -0.11 -9.36 18.30
C PRO A 302 1.06 -9.44 19.29
N THR A 303 0.96 -10.36 20.23
CA THR A 303 2.05 -10.68 21.16
C THR A 303 3.18 -11.41 20.45
N ALA A 304 4.35 -11.49 21.10
CA ALA A 304 5.48 -12.26 20.58
C ALA A 304 5.18 -13.77 20.42
N ASN A 305 4.15 -14.29 21.07
CA ASN A 305 3.70 -15.67 20.88
C ASN A 305 2.84 -15.82 19.62
N GLU A 306 2.01 -14.82 19.31
CA GLU A 306 1.13 -14.82 18.14
C GLU A 306 1.89 -14.45 16.86
N MET A 307 2.91 -13.59 16.94
CA MET A 307 3.79 -13.26 15.82
C MET A 307 5.27 -13.40 16.21
N PRO A 308 5.79 -14.65 16.28
CA PRO A 308 7.16 -14.90 16.70
C PRO A 308 8.21 -14.27 15.77
N HIS A 309 9.31 -13.80 16.37
CA HIS A 309 10.42 -13.22 15.62
C HIS A 309 11.08 -14.25 14.68
N GLY A 310 11.37 -13.81 13.45
CA GLY A 310 12.07 -14.61 12.44
C GLY A 310 11.19 -15.53 11.58
N LEU A 311 9.90 -15.66 11.91
CA LEU A 311 8.94 -16.36 11.05
C LEU A 311 8.42 -15.45 9.94
N ARG A 312 8.10 -16.07 8.79
CA ARG A 312 7.51 -15.36 7.65
C ARG A 312 6.01 -15.32 7.79
N PHE A 313 5.41 -14.23 7.32
CA PHE A 313 3.97 -14.08 7.32
C PHE A 313 3.45 -13.37 6.09
N ILE A 314 2.14 -13.51 5.86
CA ILE A 314 1.35 -12.70 4.93
C ILE A 314 0.27 -12.01 5.76
N LEU A 315 0.37 -10.68 5.91
CA LEU A 315 -0.54 -9.88 6.73
C LEU A 315 -1.58 -9.18 5.87
N ASN A 316 -2.82 -9.09 6.36
CA ASN A 316 -3.91 -8.35 5.75
C ASN A 316 -4.43 -7.30 6.73
N PRO A 317 -4.43 -5.99 6.42
CA PRO A 317 -4.90 -4.95 7.32
C PRO A 317 -6.43 -4.87 7.42
N GLY A 318 -7.16 -5.72 6.71
CA GLY A 318 -8.61 -5.65 6.57
C GLY A 318 -9.02 -4.62 5.52
N SER A 319 -10.27 -4.17 5.60
CA SER A 319 -10.83 -3.17 4.68
C SER A 319 -11.24 -1.90 5.42
N VAL A 320 -10.88 -0.76 4.83
CA VAL A 320 -11.35 0.54 5.30
C VAL A 320 -12.84 0.72 4.99
N GLY A 321 -13.23 0.47 3.74
CA GLY A 321 -14.54 0.89 3.24
C GLY A 321 -15.62 -0.18 3.20
N GLN A 322 -15.25 -1.45 3.28
CA GLN A 322 -16.19 -2.57 3.22
C GLN A 322 -15.66 -3.81 3.96
N PRO A 323 -15.48 -3.77 5.30
CA PRO A 323 -15.14 -4.97 6.09
C PRO A 323 -16.07 -6.15 5.78
N ARG A 324 -15.53 -7.38 5.83
CA ARG A 324 -16.29 -8.62 5.51
C ARG A 324 -16.19 -9.73 6.57
N ASP A 325 -15.89 -9.34 7.80
CA ASP A 325 -15.64 -10.25 8.90
C ASP A 325 -16.65 -10.11 10.06
N GLY A 326 -17.80 -9.48 9.79
CA GLY A 326 -18.91 -9.35 10.73
C GLY A 326 -18.82 -8.13 11.66
N ASP A 327 -17.74 -7.36 11.59
CA ASP A 327 -17.57 -6.09 12.31
C ASP A 327 -17.62 -4.93 11.31
N PRO A 328 -18.60 -4.03 11.42
CA PRO A 328 -18.81 -2.96 10.44
C PRO A 328 -17.78 -1.83 10.52
N ARG A 329 -16.91 -1.81 11.54
CA ARG A 329 -15.88 -0.76 11.71
C ARG A 329 -14.78 -0.89 10.66
N ALA A 330 -14.34 0.25 10.14
CA ALA A 330 -13.22 0.35 9.21
C ALA A 330 -11.96 -0.25 9.82
N SER A 331 -11.15 -0.97 9.02
CA SER A 331 -9.93 -1.61 9.49
C SER A 331 -8.69 -1.10 8.77
N TYR A 332 -7.60 -0.93 9.54
CA TYR A 332 -6.28 -0.62 9.00
C TYR A 332 -5.20 -1.06 9.99
N VAL A 333 -3.92 -0.98 9.59
CA VAL A 333 -2.78 -1.33 10.45
C VAL A 333 -1.79 -0.17 10.55
N THR A 334 -1.17 0.01 11.72
CA THR A 334 0.07 0.77 11.86
C THR A 334 1.25 -0.17 12.02
N LEU A 335 2.31 0.07 11.26
CA LEU A 335 3.60 -0.59 11.33
C LEU A 335 4.60 0.36 11.99
N GLU A 336 5.15 -0.03 13.14
CA GLU A 336 6.25 0.66 13.81
C GLU A 336 7.54 -0.15 13.65
N LEU A 337 8.60 0.47 13.14
CA LEU A 337 9.83 -0.25 12.79
C LEU A 337 10.70 -0.55 14.00
N GLY A 338 11.13 -1.80 14.15
CA GLY A 338 12.09 -2.16 15.18
C GLY A 338 13.47 -1.55 14.90
N GLU A 339 14.12 -1.02 15.93
CA GLU A 339 15.52 -0.58 15.84
C GLU A 339 16.49 -1.76 15.98
N GLY A 340 17.52 -1.80 15.13
CA GLY A 340 18.53 -2.86 15.15
C GLY A 340 17.93 -4.24 14.91
N ASP A 341 18.04 -5.12 15.91
CA ASP A 341 17.52 -6.50 15.89
C ASP A 341 16.08 -6.59 16.48
N ALA A 342 15.48 -5.47 16.87
CA ALA A 342 14.10 -5.48 17.35
C ALA A 342 13.12 -5.81 16.22
N GLN A 343 12.06 -6.54 16.56
CA GLN A 343 11.00 -6.89 15.62
C GLN A 343 10.14 -5.67 15.31
N ASP A 344 9.73 -5.57 14.05
CA ASP A 344 8.73 -4.62 13.61
C ASP A 344 7.37 -4.92 14.26
N VAL A 345 6.68 -3.89 14.76
CA VAL A 345 5.42 -4.03 15.51
C VAL A 345 4.23 -3.64 14.63
N PHE A 346 3.28 -4.55 14.48
CA PHE A 346 2.02 -4.30 13.77
C PHE A 346 0.88 -4.14 14.75
N THR A 347 0.16 -3.03 14.66
CA THR A 347 -1.07 -2.80 15.43
C THR A 347 -2.24 -2.69 14.49
N PHE A 348 -3.20 -3.59 14.63
CA PHE A 348 -4.48 -3.57 13.94
C PHE A 348 -5.43 -2.61 14.63
N HIS A 349 -6.15 -1.82 13.83
CA HIS A 349 -7.10 -0.83 14.32
C HIS A 349 -8.46 -1.06 13.70
N ARG A 350 -9.49 -0.79 14.49
CA ARG A 350 -10.90 -0.73 14.11
C ARG A 350 -11.43 0.64 14.44
N VAL A 351 -12.07 1.29 13.48
CA VAL A 351 -12.52 2.68 13.61
C VAL A 351 -13.99 2.78 13.20
N GLU A 352 -14.81 3.29 14.11
CA GLU A 352 -16.19 3.64 13.78
C GLU A 352 -16.21 4.81 12.78
N TYR A 353 -17.17 4.77 11.88
CA TYR A 353 -17.43 5.84 10.95
C TYR A 353 -18.93 6.00 10.76
N ASP A 354 -19.33 7.11 10.14
CA ASP A 354 -20.72 7.37 9.83
C ASP A 354 -21.20 6.48 8.66
N ILE A 355 -21.58 5.24 8.99
CA ILE A 355 -22.12 4.26 8.05
C ILE A 355 -23.38 4.82 7.39
N ALA A 356 -24.24 5.50 8.16
CA ALA A 356 -25.50 6.06 7.67
C ALA A 356 -25.25 7.07 6.55
N ARG A 357 -24.26 7.97 6.70
CA ARG A 357 -23.85 8.90 5.62
C ARG A 357 -23.52 8.18 4.32
N THR A 358 -22.76 7.08 4.37
CA THR A 358 -22.42 6.31 3.16
C THR A 358 -23.66 5.61 2.58
N GLN A 359 -24.49 5.00 3.43
CA GLN A 359 -25.72 4.32 3.02
C GLN A 359 -26.71 5.27 2.34
N GLU A 360 -26.97 6.43 2.95
CA GLU A 360 -27.87 7.45 2.41
C GLU A 360 -27.43 7.91 1.02
N ARG A 361 -26.12 8.07 0.80
CA ARG A 361 -25.56 8.42 -0.51
C ARG A 361 -25.76 7.32 -1.53
N ILE A 362 -25.49 6.05 -1.18
CA ILE A 362 -25.73 4.91 -2.07
C ILE A 362 -27.21 4.84 -2.47
N PHE A 363 -28.13 4.92 -1.51
CA PHE A 363 -29.57 4.89 -1.79
C PHE A 363 -30.03 6.09 -2.64
N ALA A 364 -29.52 7.29 -2.36
CA ALA A 364 -29.87 8.48 -3.14
C ALA A 364 -29.41 8.36 -4.60
N LEU A 365 -28.20 7.85 -4.84
CA LEU A 365 -27.68 7.59 -6.18
C LEU A 365 -28.46 6.48 -6.89
N GLY A 366 -28.81 5.39 -6.19
CA GLY A 366 -29.65 4.31 -6.70
C GLY A 366 -31.02 4.81 -7.17
N ARG A 367 -31.71 5.61 -6.33
CA ARG A 367 -32.97 6.29 -6.72
C ARG A 367 -32.79 7.25 -7.91
N GLY A 368 -31.60 7.82 -8.06
CA GLY A 368 -31.21 8.65 -9.20
C GLY A 368 -30.80 7.88 -10.45
N GLY A 369 -30.90 6.54 -10.46
CA GLY A 369 -30.59 5.69 -11.62
C GLY A 369 -29.13 5.22 -11.70
N ALA A 370 -28.30 5.47 -10.69
CA ALA A 370 -26.99 4.84 -10.61
C ALA A 370 -27.13 3.34 -10.37
N PRO A 371 -26.29 2.48 -10.97
CA PRO A 371 -26.35 1.03 -10.77
C PRO A 371 -25.65 0.60 -9.47
N LEU A 372 -25.86 1.35 -8.39
CA LEU A 372 -25.45 0.98 -7.04
C LEU A 372 -26.63 0.29 -6.37
N ALA A 373 -26.51 -1.01 -6.14
CA ALA A 373 -27.60 -1.79 -5.59
C ALA A 373 -27.73 -1.55 -4.07
N ASP A 374 -28.96 -1.52 -3.57
CA ASP A 374 -29.28 -1.22 -2.15
C ASP A 374 -28.54 -2.14 -1.17
N TRP A 375 -28.34 -3.42 -1.52
CA TRP A 375 -27.60 -4.36 -0.68
C TRP A 375 -26.13 -3.93 -0.42
N LEU A 376 -25.53 -3.11 -1.30
CA LEU A 376 -24.20 -2.53 -1.08
C LEU A 376 -24.19 -1.54 0.08
N ALA A 377 -25.30 -0.86 0.34
CA ALA A 377 -25.47 -0.01 1.52
C ALA A 377 -25.77 -0.87 2.75
N GLU A 378 -26.72 -1.80 2.65
CA GLU A 378 -27.17 -2.64 3.76
C GLU A 378 -26.02 -3.44 4.40
N ARG A 379 -25.14 -4.03 3.56
CA ARG A 379 -24.00 -4.84 4.03
C ARG A 379 -23.00 -4.08 4.89
N LEU A 380 -22.90 -2.75 4.73
CA LEU A 380 -21.97 -1.92 5.52
C LEU A 380 -22.29 -1.96 7.01
N ALA A 381 -23.57 -2.04 7.38
CA ALA A 381 -24.00 -2.05 8.77
C ALA A 381 -23.70 -3.37 9.50
N VAL A 382 -23.40 -4.44 8.74
CA VAL A 382 -23.14 -5.78 9.28
C VAL A 382 -21.72 -6.27 9.00
N GLY A 383 -20.89 -5.48 8.29
CA GLY A 383 -19.54 -5.87 7.92
C GLY A 383 -19.48 -7.14 7.08
N GLN A 384 -20.31 -7.23 6.03
CA GLN A 384 -20.35 -8.38 5.11
C GLN A 384 -19.94 -8.04 3.71
#